data_AF-A0A8J9WQS5-F1
#
_entry.id   AF-A0A8J9WQS5-F1
#
_cell.length_a   1.000
_cell.length_b   1.000
_cell.length_c   1.000
_cell.angle_alpha   90.00
_cell.angle_beta   90.00
_cell.angle_gamma   90.00
#
_symmetry.space_group_name_H-M   'P 1'
#
loop_
_entity.id
_entity.type
_entity.pdbx_description
1 polymer ?
#
loop_
_entity_poly.entity_id
_entity_poly.type
_entity_poly.pdbx_seq_one_letter_code
_entity_poly.pdbx_strand_id
1 'polypeptide(L)'
;MDGDRKCYRVVGEILVERTVAEVVPAVKGNKEQLDTIVERLVKQLDTKKKELSDFQEKYKIRIKGEDEEPVQQKEKSSSSQGILV
;
A
#
# COMPACT_ATOMS: atom_id res chain seq x y z
N MET A 1 -11.38 31.39 0.24
CA MET A 1 -10.02 31.51 -0.33
C MET A 1 -10.17 32.21 -1.65
N ASP A 2 -9.44 33.30 -1.86
CA ASP A 2 -9.50 34.07 -3.10
C ASP A 2 -8.88 33.26 -4.27
N GLY A 3 -9.59 33.20 -5.39
CA GLY A 3 -9.35 32.31 -6.53
C GLY A 3 -8.29 32.85 -7.51
N ASP A 4 -8.17 34.18 -7.59
CA ASP A 4 -7.22 34.86 -8.48
C ASP A 4 -5.79 34.92 -7.90
N ARG A 5 -5.62 34.48 -6.64
CA ARG A 5 -4.30 34.38 -6.04
C ARG A 5 -3.43 33.41 -6.82
N LYS A 6 -2.23 33.88 -7.14
CA LYS A 6 -1.17 33.06 -7.73
C LYS A 6 -0.78 31.93 -6.79
N CYS A 7 -0.53 30.77 -7.36
CA CYS A 7 -0.04 29.58 -6.69
C CYS A 7 0.97 28.88 -7.61
N TYR A 8 1.79 28.01 -7.03
CA TYR A 8 2.84 27.34 -7.76
C TYR A 8 2.72 25.83 -7.58
N ARG A 9 2.82 25.09 -8.68
CA ARG A 9 2.81 23.63 -8.70
C ARG A 9 4.17 23.12 -9.17
N VAL A 10 4.76 22.23 -8.38
CA VAL A 10 5.97 21.51 -8.78
C VAL A 10 5.62 20.38 -9.74
N VAL A 11 6.32 20.30 -10.87
CA VAL A 11 6.24 19.20 -11.84
C VAL A 11 7.67 18.76 -12.15
N GLY A 12 8.08 17.63 -11.57
CA GLY A 12 9.48 17.21 -11.60
C GLY A 12 10.36 18.23 -10.87
N GLU A 13 11.34 18.79 -11.58
CA GLU A 13 12.26 19.81 -11.05
C GLU A 13 11.81 21.25 -11.34
N ILE A 14 10.73 21.43 -12.10
CA ILE A 14 10.27 22.75 -12.56
C ILE A 14 9.07 23.23 -11.73
N LEU A 15 9.08 24.50 -11.39
CA LEU A 15 7.97 25.19 -10.71
C LEU A 15 7.09 25.92 -11.74
N VAL A 16 5.79 25.60 -11.78
CA VAL A 16 4.83 26.17 -12.72
C VAL A 16 3.88 27.13 -11.99
N GLU A 17 3.78 28.37 -12.47
CA GLU A 17 2.81 29.36 -11.97
C GLU A 17 1.39 29.03 -12.45
N ARG A 18 0.42 29.04 -11.53
CA ARG A 18 -1.01 28.75 -11.73
C ARG A 18 -1.86 29.61 -10.81
N THR A 19 -3.19 29.54 -10.91
CA THR A 19 -4.12 30.18 -9.97
C THR A 19 -4.77 29.17 -9.03
N VAL A 20 -5.20 29.63 -7.86
CA VAL A 20 -5.91 28.78 -6.89
C VAL A 20 -7.18 28.19 -7.51
N ALA A 21 -7.87 28.96 -8.36
CA ALA A 21 -9.06 28.51 -9.08
C ALA A 21 -8.80 27.29 -10.00
N GLU A 22 -7.61 27.19 -10.60
CA GLU A 22 -7.23 26.06 -11.44
C GLU A 22 -6.72 24.85 -10.63
N VAL A 23 -5.94 25.10 -9.57
CA VAL A 23 -5.25 24.02 -8.85
C VAL A 23 -6.16 23.28 -7.88
N VAL A 24 -7.04 23.97 -7.15
CA VAL A 24 -7.92 23.36 -6.16
C VAL A 24 -8.84 22.29 -6.75
N PRO A 25 -9.58 22.53 -7.86
CA PRO A 25 -10.43 21.49 -8.44
C PRO A 25 -9.61 20.31 -8.98
N ALA A 26 -8.44 20.57 -9.58
CA ALA A 26 -7.56 19.52 -10.09
C ALA A 26 -7.07 18.59 -8.96
N VAL A 27 -6.65 19.14 -7.83
CA VAL A 27 -6.18 18.32 -6.69
C VAL A 27 -7.32 17.50 -6.09
N LYS A 28 -8.52 18.08 -5.95
CA LYS A 28 -9.70 17.36 -5.45
C LYS A 28 -10.11 16.22 -6.38
N GLY A 29 -10.23 16.48 -7.68
CA GLY A 29 -10.57 15.46 -8.67
C GLY A 29 -9.54 14.33 -8.71
N ASN A 30 -8.24 14.66 -8.62
CA ASN A 30 -7.18 13.64 -8.56
C ASN A 30 -7.32 12.76 -7.32
N LYS A 31 -7.63 13.34 -6.16
CA LYS A 31 -7.85 12.57 -4.93
C LYS A 31 -9.02 11.59 -5.10
N GLU A 32 -10.17 12.05 -5.59
CA GLU A 32 -11.35 11.21 -5.80
C GLU A 32 -11.08 10.06 -6.78
N GLN A 33 -10.33 10.33 -7.85
CA GLN A 33 -9.91 9.30 -8.79
C GLN A 33 -9.00 8.26 -8.14
N LEU A 34 -8.04 8.70 -7.31
CA LEU A 34 -7.17 7.78 -6.57
C LEU A 34 -7.96 6.91 -5.60
N ASP A 35 -8.90 7.49 -4.86
CA ASP A 35 -9.76 6.74 -3.93
C ASP A 35 -10.57 5.66 -4.69
N THR A 36 -11.13 6.01 -5.86
CA THR A 36 -11.84 5.05 -6.72
C THR A 36 -10.93 3.92 -7.22
N ILE A 37 -9.68 4.24 -7.57
CA ILE A 37 -8.70 3.23 -8.02
C ILE A 37 -8.34 2.29 -6.88
N VAL A 38 -8.14 2.82 -5.66
CA VAL A 38 -7.86 2.02 -4.47
C VAL A 38 -9.00 1.04 -4.20
N GLU A 39 -10.25 1.51 -4.21
CA GLU A 39 -11.41 0.63 -4.03
C GLU A 39 -11.47 -0.49 -5.08
N ARG A 40 -11.17 -0.16 -6.35
CA ARG A 40 -11.12 -1.15 -7.43
C ARG A 40 -10.02 -2.19 -7.18
N LEU A 41 -8.84 -1.77 -6.74
CA LEU A 41 -7.73 -2.67 -6.45
C LEU A 41 -8.06 -3.60 -5.27
N VAL A 42 -8.71 -3.09 -4.22
CA VAL A 42 -9.20 -3.91 -3.10
C VAL A 42 -10.19 -4.97 -3.59
N LYS A 43 -11.16 -4.60 -4.42
CA LYS A 43 -12.11 -5.57 -5.01
C LYS A 43 -11.42 -6.63 -5.86
N GLN A 44 -10.40 -6.24 -6.63
CA GLN A 44 -9.61 -7.18 -7.43
C GLN A 44 -8.81 -8.14 -6.53
N LEU A 45 -8.24 -7.64 -5.44
CA LEU A 45 -7.54 -8.43 -4.44
C LEU A 45 -8.48 -9.49 -3.84
N ASP A 46 -9.66 -9.10 -3.39
CA ASP A 46 -10.61 -10.01 -2.75
C ASP A 46 -11.14 -11.06 -3.73
N THR A 47 -11.39 -10.66 -4.98
CA THR A 47 -11.75 -11.61 -6.04
C THR A 47 -10.64 -12.64 -6.26
N LYS A 48 -9.38 -12.19 -6.36
CA LYS A 48 -8.22 -13.07 -6.55
C LYS A 48 -7.97 -13.98 -5.35
N LYS A 49 -8.18 -13.50 -4.12
CA LYS A 49 -8.11 -14.34 -2.91
C LYS A 49 -9.14 -15.46 -2.94
N LYS A 50 -10.37 -15.18 -3.34
CA LYS A 50 -11.42 -16.19 -3.48
C LYS A 50 -11.07 -17.20 -4.56
N GLU A 51 -10.66 -16.73 -5.75
CA GLU A 51 -10.20 -17.62 -6.83
C GLU A 51 -9.06 -18.54 -6.38
N LEU A 52 -8.10 -18.03 -5.59
CA LEU A 52 -7.02 -18.83 -5.02
C LEU A 52 -7.53 -19.86 -4.01
N SER A 53 -8.43 -19.49 -3.11
CA SER A 53 -9.04 -20.42 -2.14
C SER A 53 -9.80 -21.53 -2.86
N ASP A 54 -10.65 -21.18 -3.82
CA ASP A 54 -11.43 -22.14 -4.61
C ASP A 54 -10.52 -23.10 -5.38
N PHE A 55 -9.40 -22.60 -5.91
CA PHE A 55 -8.41 -23.40 -6.62
C PHE A 55 -7.65 -24.34 -5.66
N GLN A 56 -7.29 -23.87 -4.46
CA GLN A 56 -6.67 -24.70 -3.43
C GLN A 56 -7.59 -25.84 -2.99
N GLU A 57 -8.87 -25.55 -2.74
CA GLU A 57 -9.87 -26.55 -2.34
C GLU A 57 -10.13 -27.57 -3.44
N LYS A 58 -10.35 -27.10 -4.67
CA LYS A 58 -10.68 -27.95 -5.82
C LYS A 58 -9.56 -28.94 -6.16
N TYR A 59 -8.30 -28.53 -6.00
CA TYR A 59 -7.14 -29.34 -6.38
C TYR A 59 -6.33 -29.86 -5.18
N LYS A 60 -6.79 -29.63 -3.95
CA LYS A 60 -6.10 -29.99 -2.69
C LYS A 60 -4.63 -29.53 -2.66
N ILE A 61 -4.36 -28.34 -3.19
CA ILE A 61 -3.02 -27.79 -3.30
C ILE A 61 -2.59 -27.31 -1.91
N ARG A 62 -1.55 -27.92 -1.35
CA ARG A 62 -0.89 -27.44 -0.13
C ARG A 62 0.21 -26.46 -0.53
N ILE A 63 0.04 -25.19 -0.18
CA ILE A 63 1.11 -24.20 -0.29
C ILE A 63 2.13 -24.51 0.80
N LYS A 64 3.32 -24.97 0.42
CA LYS A 64 4.41 -25.15 1.38
C LYS A 64 4.90 -23.77 1.83
N GLY A 65 4.60 -23.39 3.07
CA GLY A 65 5.21 -22.22 3.73
C GLY A 65 4.26 -21.28 4.48
N GLU A 66 2.94 -21.49 4.49
CA GLU A 66 1.99 -20.59 5.18
C GLU A 66 1.43 -21.18 6.50
N ASP A 67 1.79 -22.43 6.85
CA ASP A 67 1.44 -23.11 8.11
C ASP A 67 2.52 -22.94 9.21
N GLU A 68 3.35 -21.91 9.18
CA GLU A 68 4.37 -21.65 10.21
C GLU A 68 4.06 -20.33 10.95
N GLU A 69 3.08 -20.39 11.87
CA GLU A 69 2.97 -19.47 13.00
C GLU A 69 3.51 -20.16 14.29
N PRO A 70 4.03 -19.39 15.27
CA PRO A 70 5.37 -19.58 15.82
C PRO A 70 5.44 -20.65 16.91
N VAL A 71 6.42 -21.55 16.79
CA VAL A 71 6.80 -22.45 17.88
C VAL A 71 7.44 -21.63 19.01
N GLN A 72 6.67 -21.37 20.07
CA GLN A 72 7.18 -20.87 21.34
C GLN A 72 8.16 -21.89 21.94
N GLN A 73 9.47 -21.66 21.81
CA GLN A 73 10.48 -22.36 22.59
C GLN A 73 10.88 -21.52 23.81
N LYS A 74 10.29 -21.88 24.95
CA LYS A 74 10.84 -21.62 26.28
C LYS A 74 11.84 -22.73 26.62
N GLU A 75 13.11 -22.37 26.73
CA GLU A 75 13.97 -22.52 27.93
C GLU A 75 15.47 -22.77 27.62
N LYS A 76 16.26 -21.80 28.10
CA LYS A 76 17.52 -21.90 28.87
C LYS A 76 18.85 -22.34 28.22
N SER A 77 19.76 -21.37 28.35
CA SER A 77 21.19 -21.45 28.70
C SER A 77 22.19 -21.94 27.65
N SER A 78 23.04 -21.01 27.18
CA SER A 78 24.45 -21.04 27.61
C SER A 78 25.13 -19.71 27.27
N SER A 79 25.95 -19.29 28.23
CA SER A 79 26.82 -18.12 28.21
C SER A 79 27.86 -18.19 27.09
N SER A 80 28.02 -17.12 26.31
CA SER A 80 29.35 -16.63 25.91
C SER A 80 29.28 -15.23 25.30
N GLN A 81 30.15 -14.36 25.80
CA GLN A 81 30.37 -12.97 25.39
C GLN A 81 30.93 -12.88 23.96
N GLY A 82 30.56 -11.82 23.24
CA GLY A 82 31.23 -11.39 22.02
C GLY A 82 30.83 -9.96 21.65
N ILE A 83 31.79 -9.04 21.74
CA ILE A 83 31.65 -7.57 21.64
C ILE A 83 31.43 -7.10 20.19
N LEU A 84 30.66 -6.01 20.04
CA LEU A 84 30.38 -5.28 18.80
C LEU A 84 31.58 -4.37 18.40
N VAL A 85 32.03 -4.46 17.14
CA VAL A 85 32.89 -3.47 16.45
C VAL A 85 32.08 -2.83 15.34
#